data_AF-A0A2J6XIG4-F1
#
_entry.id   AF-A0A2J6XIG4-F1
#
_cell.length_a   1.000
_cell.length_b   1.000
_cell.length_c   1.000
_cell.angle_alpha   90.00
_cell.angle_beta   90.00
_cell.angle_gamma   90.00
#
_symmetry.space_group_name_H-M   'P 1'
#
loop_
_entity.id
_entity.type
_entity.pdbx_description
1 polymer ?
#
loop_
_entity_poly.entity_id
_entity_poly.type
_entity_poly.pdbx_seq_one_letter_code
_entity_poly.pdbx_strand_id
1 'polypeptide(L)'
;MSSSRITGLVKVDSKGRITIPQTMRENLGIEPGMLVALLADSDKKEIVISPILSENAKVLELSIDMIDKPGSLAKVIDKIAEYKIDIIANRCTSITRREEGECTFIIDISQSSIDADKLKSALESIDVVTQVRVKQFEVPSY
;
A
#
# COMPACT_ATOMS: atom_id res chain seq x y z
N MET A 1 -16.23 14.28 -15.45
CA MET A 1 -15.23 15.03 -14.65
C MET A 1 -13.95 15.07 -15.45
N SER A 2 -13.40 16.26 -15.69
CA SER A 2 -12.15 16.44 -16.44
C SER A 2 -11.00 15.76 -15.69
N SER A 3 -10.35 14.78 -16.31
CA SER A 3 -9.09 14.23 -15.79
C SER A 3 -7.99 15.27 -16.02
N SER A 4 -7.67 16.04 -14.99
CA SER A 4 -6.58 17.02 -15.01
C SER A 4 -5.25 16.30 -14.83
N ARG A 5 -4.72 15.69 -15.90
CA ARG A 5 -3.34 15.18 -15.88
C ARG A 5 -2.38 16.37 -15.77
N ILE A 6 -1.65 16.46 -14.67
CA ILE A 6 -0.60 17.46 -14.45
C ILE A 6 0.75 16.78 -14.63
N THR A 7 1.59 17.33 -15.50
CA THR A 7 2.95 16.83 -15.75
C THR A 7 3.97 17.90 -15.37
N GLY A 8 5.15 17.48 -14.91
CA GLY A 8 6.22 18.40 -14.53
C GLY A 8 7.56 17.69 -14.58
N LEU A 9 8.63 18.48 -14.75
CA LEU A 9 10.00 18.02 -14.68
C LEU A 9 10.65 18.61 -13.43
N VAL A 10 11.35 17.78 -12.67
CA VAL A 10 12.11 18.18 -11.48
C VAL A 10 13.52 17.63 -11.60
N LYS A 11 14.47 18.30 -10.95
CA LYS A 11 15.85 17.79 -10.83
C LYS A 11 16.02 17.12 -9.48
N VAL A 12 16.78 16.02 -9.47
CA VAL A 12 17.25 15.39 -8.25
C VAL A 12 18.38 16.26 -7.68
N ASP A 13 18.30 16.61 -6.40
CA ASP A 13 19.36 17.37 -5.74
C ASP A 13 20.55 16.49 -5.32
N SER A 14 21.61 17.09 -4.76
CA SER A 14 22.81 16.37 -4.33
C SER A 14 22.57 15.35 -3.21
N LYS A 15 21.41 15.40 -2.55
CA LYS A 15 21.01 14.45 -1.51
C LYS A 15 20.01 13.41 -2.03
N GLY A 16 19.77 13.35 -3.34
CA GLY A 16 18.83 12.39 -3.93
C GLY A 16 17.35 12.79 -3.79
N ARG A 17 17.04 14.01 -3.35
CA ARG A 17 15.66 14.45 -3.11
C ARG A 17 15.05 15.03 -4.38
N ILE A 18 13.74 14.84 -4.53
CA ILE A 18 12.90 15.56 -5.47
C ILE A 18 11.91 16.44 -4.69
N THR A 19 11.59 17.61 -5.22
CA THR A 19 10.56 18.48 -4.65
C THR A 19 9.31 18.37 -5.49
N ILE A 20 8.19 17.94 -4.89
CA ILE A 20 6.89 17.92 -5.57
C ILE A 20 6.46 19.38 -5.82
N PRO A 21 6.26 19.81 -7.08
CA PRO A 21 5.85 21.17 -7.41
C PRO A 21 4.55 21.57 -6.68
N GLN A 22 4.45 22.85 -6.30
CA GLN A 22 3.31 23.38 -5.54
C GLN A 22 1.96 23.01 -6.16
N THR A 23 1.80 23.23 -7.47
CA THR A 23 0.56 22.92 -8.19
C THR A 23 0.18 21.44 -8.08
N MET A 24 1.15 20.52 -8.10
CA MET A 24 0.86 19.09 -7.92
C MET A 24 0.46 18.78 -6.48
N ARG A 25 1.14 19.36 -5.49
CA ARG A 25 0.79 19.18 -4.07
C ARG A 25 -0.63 19.66 -3.76
N GLU A 26 -0.99 20.85 -4.23
CA GLU A 26 -2.33 21.43 -4.01
C GLU A 26 -3.44 20.57 -4.65
N ASN A 27 -3.22 20.07 -5.88
CA ASN A 27 -4.20 19.21 -6.55
C ASN A 27 -4.32 17.81 -5.93
N LEU A 28 -3.25 17.31 -5.33
CA LEU A 28 -3.22 16.00 -4.65
C LEU A 28 -3.53 16.10 -3.15
N GLY A 29 -3.74 17.31 -2.61
CA GLY A 29 -3.96 17.53 -1.18
C GLY A 29 -2.76 17.16 -0.30
N ILE A 30 -1.53 17.28 -0.80
CA ILE A 30 -0.31 16.96 -0.06
C ILE A 30 0.15 18.19 0.74
N GLU A 31 -0.09 18.14 2.04
CA GLU A 31 0.30 19.18 2.99
C GLU A 31 1.64 18.85 3.69
N PRO A 32 2.39 19.86 4.17
CA PRO A 32 3.55 19.63 5.01
C PRO A 32 3.19 18.79 6.24
N GLY A 33 4.03 17.82 6.60
CA GLY A 33 3.80 16.91 7.74
C GLY A 33 3.12 15.59 7.36
N MET A 34 2.38 15.55 6.25
CA MET A 34 1.75 14.31 5.77
C MET A 34 2.78 13.26 5.36
N LEU A 35 2.44 11.99 5.64
CA LEU A 35 3.17 10.85 5.11
C LEU A 35 2.78 10.59 3.66
N VAL A 36 3.73 10.07 2.87
CA VAL A 36 3.50 9.59 1.51
C VAL A 36 4.08 8.20 1.36
N ALA A 37 3.31 7.27 0.79
CA ALA A 37 3.82 5.95 0.42
C ALA A 37 4.60 6.07 -0.89
N LEU A 38 5.83 5.55 -0.90
CA LEU A 38 6.68 5.43 -2.10
C LEU A 38 6.75 3.97 -2.52
N LEU A 39 6.15 3.64 -3.66
CA LEU A 39 6.09 2.29 -4.19
C LEU A 39 7.00 2.20 -5.41
N ALA A 40 8.21 1.68 -5.23
CA ALA A 40 9.18 1.54 -6.30
C ALA A 40 9.06 0.15 -6.97
N ASP A 41 8.94 0.14 -8.29
CA ASP A 41 8.98 -1.05 -9.13
C ASP A 41 10.27 -0.99 -9.98
N SER A 42 11.26 -1.79 -9.60
CA SER A 42 12.58 -1.82 -10.23
C SER A 42 12.55 -2.36 -11.66
N ASP A 43 11.60 -3.26 -11.97
CA ASP A 43 11.50 -3.89 -13.29
C ASP A 43 10.96 -2.89 -14.31
N LYS A 44 9.94 -2.11 -13.91
CA LYS A 44 9.37 -1.05 -14.73
C LYS A 44 10.13 0.27 -14.65
N LYS A 45 11.03 0.41 -13.68
CA LYS A 45 11.76 1.65 -13.37
C LYS A 45 10.79 2.81 -13.06
N GLU A 46 9.74 2.53 -12.30
CA GLU A 46 8.74 3.51 -11.91
C GLU A 46 8.62 3.63 -10.38
N ILE A 47 8.23 4.81 -9.91
CA ILE A 47 7.83 5.03 -8.52
C ILE A 47 6.41 5.60 -8.54
N VAL A 48 5.50 4.96 -7.81
CA VAL A 48 4.17 5.50 -7.51
C VAL A 48 4.22 6.18 -6.15
N ILE A 49 3.72 7.40 -6.08
CA ILE A 49 3.64 8.19 -4.84
C ILE A 49 2.17 8.34 -4.47
N SER A 50 1.79 7.89 -3.28
CA SER A 50 0.42 8.00 -2.78
C SER A 50 0.38 8.77 -1.45
N PRO A 51 -0.41 9.85 -1.32
CA PRO A 51 -0.60 10.53 -0.05
C PRO A 51 -1.23 9.60 1.02
N ILE A 52 -0.80 9.76 2.27
CA ILE A 52 -1.40 9.11 3.44
C ILE A 52 -2.02 10.21 4.31
N LEU A 53 -3.30 10.05 4.66
CA LEU A 53 -4.10 11.10 5.27
C LEU A 53 -3.72 11.46 6.72
N SER A 54 -2.87 10.66 7.38
CA SER A 54 -2.53 10.84 8.79
C SER A 54 -1.01 10.94 9.01
N GLU A 55 -0.58 11.96 9.75
CA GLU A 55 0.82 12.12 10.19
C GLU A 55 1.26 11.01 11.14
N ASN A 56 0.30 10.39 11.85
CA ASN A 56 0.51 9.28 12.78
C ASN A 56 -0.05 7.97 12.21
N ALA A 57 -0.01 7.79 10.89
CA ALA A 57 -0.48 6.57 10.25
C ALA A 57 0.35 5.35 10.71
N LYS A 58 -0.34 4.24 10.97
CA LYS A 58 0.26 2.95 11.30
C LYS A 58 0.23 2.11 10.05
N VAL A 59 1.22 2.33 9.19
CA VAL A 59 1.27 1.73 7.87
C VAL A 59 1.99 0.39 7.91
N LEU A 60 1.37 -0.62 7.33
CA LEU A 60 1.94 -1.96 7.16
C LEU A 60 2.03 -2.30 5.68
N GLU A 61 3.06 -3.06 5.31
CA GLU A 61 3.10 -3.85 4.09
C GLU A 61 2.72 -5.29 4.43
N LEU A 62 1.66 -5.78 3.79
CA LEU A 62 1.26 -7.19 3.83
C LEU A 62 1.70 -7.85 2.53
N SER A 63 2.40 -8.98 2.62
CA SER A 63 2.58 -9.90 1.48
C SER A 63 1.83 -11.19 1.78
N ILE A 64 0.93 -11.59 0.89
CA ILE A 64 0.04 -12.71 1.08
C ILE A 64 0.17 -13.65 -0.12
N ASP A 65 0.54 -14.89 0.15
CA ASP A 65 0.50 -15.97 -0.83
C ASP A 65 -0.82 -16.73 -0.61
N MET A 66 -1.50 -17.05 -1.70
CA MET A 66 -2.82 -17.67 -1.68
C MET A 66 -3.05 -18.58 -2.88
N ILE A 67 -4.01 -19.50 -2.73
CA ILE A 67 -4.47 -20.33 -3.84
C ILE A 67 -5.13 -19.43 -4.90
N ASP A 68 -4.66 -19.49 -6.15
CA ASP A 68 -5.23 -18.70 -7.25
C ASP A 68 -6.52 -19.37 -7.78
N LYS A 69 -7.65 -19.03 -7.17
CA LYS A 69 -8.98 -19.43 -7.64
C LYS A 69 -9.97 -18.27 -7.54
N PRO A 70 -11.07 -18.29 -8.31
CA PRO A 70 -12.09 -17.25 -8.23
C PRO A 70 -12.55 -17.02 -6.79
N GLY A 71 -12.51 -15.76 -6.36
CA GLY A 71 -12.91 -15.35 -5.01
C GLY A 71 -11.81 -15.38 -3.94
N SER A 72 -10.61 -15.90 -4.23
CA SER A 72 -9.53 -15.91 -3.22
C SER A 72 -9.15 -14.52 -2.73
N LEU A 73 -8.89 -13.59 -3.67
CA LEU A 73 -8.62 -12.20 -3.33
C LEU A 73 -9.79 -11.54 -2.59
N ALA A 74 -11.03 -11.82 -3.01
CA ALA A 74 -12.21 -11.25 -2.37
C ALA A 74 -12.29 -11.64 -0.89
N LYS A 75 -12.05 -12.92 -0.55
CA LYS A 75 -12.00 -13.37 0.85
C LYS A 75 -10.97 -12.61 1.70
N VAL A 76 -9.80 -12.34 1.13
CA VAL A 76 -8.74 -11.56 1.81
C VAL A 76 -9.19 -10.12 2.03
N ILE A 77 -9.73 -9.47 0.99
CA ILE A 77 -10.24 -8.09 1.08
C ILE A 77 -11.39 -7.97 2.06
N ASP A 78 -12.34 -8.91 2.04
CA ASP A 78 -13.47 -8.94 2.97
C ASP A 78 -12.96 -9.02 4.41
N LYS A 79 -11.95 -9.86 4.67
CA LYS A 79 -11.34 -9.96 6.00
C LYS A 79 -10.63 -8.67 6.44
N ILE A 80 -9.93 -7.99 5.53
CA ILE A 80 -9.32 -6.68 5.80
C ILE A 80 -10.41 -5.64 6.12
N ALA A 81 -11.51 -5.65 5.36
CA ALA A 81 -12.63 -4.72 5.53
C ALA A 81 -13.37 -4.90 6.86
N GLU A 82 -13.49 -6.13 7.38
CA GLU A 82 -14.07 -6.40 8.72
C GLU A 82 -13.39 -5.58 9.83
N TYR A 83 -12.10 -5.31 9.68
CA TYR A 83 -11.29 -4.56 10.65
C TYR A 83 -11.21 -3.05 10.35
N LYS A 84 -11.97 -2.54 9.38
CA LYS A 84 -11.95 -1.11 8.97
C LYS A 84 -10.55 -0.61 8.62
N ILE A 85 -9.75 -1.47 8.00
CA ILE A 85 -8.40 -1.15 7.56
C ILE A 85 -8.51 -0.44 6.21
N ASP A 86 -7.78 0.67 6.05
CA ASP A 86 -7.70 1.38 4.79
C ASP A 86 -6.62 0.77 3.89
N ILE A 87 -6.92 0.57 2.61
CA ILE A 87 -5.99 0.02 1.61
C ILE A 87 -5.47 1.18 0.77
N ILE A 88 -4.25 1.61 1.06
CA ILE A 88 -3.56 2.70 0.34
C ILE A 88 -3.20 2.25 -1.08
N ALA A 89 -2.68 1.03 -1.19
CA ALA A 89 -2.30 0.43 -2.47
C ALA A 89 -2.33 -1.09 -2.40
N ASN A 90 -2.54 -1.73 -3.54
CA ASN A 90 -2.37 -3.16 -3.66
C ASN A 90 -1.86 -3.56 -5.04
N ARG A 91 -1.13 -4.68 -5.09
CA ARG A 91 -0.73 -5.35 -6.32
C ARG A 91 -0.94 -6.84 -6.12
N CYS A 92 -1.68 -7.46 -7.03
CA CYS A 92 -1.87 -8.90 -7.04
C CYS A 92 -1.46 -9.46 -8.39
N THR A 93 -0.80 -10.62 -8.38
CA THR A 93 -0.48 -11.36 -9.59
C THR A 93 -0.67 -12.85 -9.37
N SER A 94 -1.03 -13.54 -10.45
CA SER A 94 -0.95 -15.00 -10.49
C SER A 94 0.50 -15.39 -10.76
N ILE A 95 1.08 -16.23 -9.90
CA ILE A 95 2.41 -16.82 -10.10
C ILE A 95 2.28 -17.99 -11.06
N THR A 96 1.40 -18.93 -10.70
CA THR A 96 1.03 -20.07 -11.54
C THR A 96 -0.47 -20.08 -11.70
N ARG A 97 -0.91 -19.91 -12.95
CA ARG A 97 -2.33 -19.72 -13.27
C ARG A 97 -3.20 -20.86 -12.73
N ARG A 98 -4.20 -20.50 -11.92
CA ARG A 98 -5.14 -21.42 -11.24
C ARG A 98 -4.54 -22.25 -10.09
N GLU A 99 -3.32 -21.94 -9.67
CA GLU A 99 -2.64 -22.66 -8.60
C GLU A 99 -2.24 -21.70 -7.48
N GLU A 100 -1.40 -20.70 -7.80
CA GLU A 100 -0.77 -19.84 -6.81
C GLU A 100 -0.80 -18.37 -7.25
N GLY A 101 -1.17 -17.49 -6.32
CA GLY A 101 -1.14 -16.06 -6.50
C GLY A 101 -0.49 -15.38 -5.29
N GLU A 102 0.12 -14.23 -5.56
CA GLU A 102 0.68 -13.36 -4.54
C GLU A 102 -0.03 -12.00 -4.59
N CYS A 103 -0.21 -11.41 -3.41
CA CYS A 103 -0.68 -10.04 -3.27
C CYS A 103 0.18 -9.28 -2.27
N THR A 104 0.57 -8.07 -2.64
CA THR A 104 1.14 -7.09 -1.74
C THR A 104 0.11 -5.98 -1.48
N PHE A 105 -0.08 -5.63 -0.22
CA PHE A 105 -0.94 -4.52 0.21
C PHE A 105 -0.13 -3.53 1.04
N ILE A 106 -0.37 -2.25 0.81
CA ILE A 106 0.03 -1.17 1.70
C ILE A 106 -1.24 -0.68 2.38
N ILE A 107 -1.29 -0.83 3.70
CA ILE A 107 -2.49 -0.59 4.49
C ILE A 107 -2.23 0.36 5.64
N ASP A 108 -3.23 1.16 6.00
CA ASP A 108 -3.24 1.95 7.23
C ASP A 108 -4.19 1.30 8.25
N ILE A 109 -3.61 0.85 9.38
CA ILE A 109 -4.37 0.26 10.49
C ILE A 109 -4.66 1.27 11.61
N SER A 110 -4.38 2.57 11.42
CA SER A 110 -4.56 3.58 12.47
C SER A 110 -5.99 3.70 12.99
N GLN A 111 -6.99 3.43 12.16
CA GLN A 111 -8.41 3.44 12.55
C GLN A 111 -8.95 2.05 12.92
N SER A 112 -8.09 1.03 12.88
CA SER A 112 -8.45 -0.34 13.21
C SER A 112 -8.26 -0.65 14.70
N SER A 113 -9.03 -1.61 15.21
CA SER A 113 -8.85 -2.16 16.55
C SER A 113 -7.83 -3.31 16.60
N ILE A 114 -7.30 -3.75 15.46
CA ILE A 114 -6.37 -4.88 15.37
C ILE A 114 -4.91 -4.42 15.32
N ASP A 115 -4.02 -5.21 15.91
CA ASP A 115 -2.57 -5.04 15.79
C ASP A 115 -2.01 -5.94 14.67
N ALA A 116 -0.74 -5.73 14.30
CA ALA A 116 -0.09 -6.41 13.19
C ALA A 116 -0.08 -7.94 13.36
N ASP A 117 0.23 -8.44 14.56
CA ASP A 117 0.32 -9.87 14.84
C ASP A 117 -1.06 -10.54 14.76
N LYS A 118 -2.09 -9.94 15.35
CA LYS A 118 -3.46 -10.46 15.26
C LYS A 118 -4.00 -10.40 13.84
N LEU A 119 -3.68 -9.35 13.08
CA LEU A 119 -4.06 -9.24 11.68
C LEU A 119 -3.43 -10.37 10.86
N LYS A 120 -2.14 -10.63 11.07
CA LYS A 120 -1.44 -11.76 10.45
C LYS A 120 -2.17 -13.08 10.74
N SER A 121 -2.44 -13.38 12.01
CA SER A 121 -3.14 -14.61 12.39
C SER A 121 -4.57 -14.70 11.83
N ALA A 122 -5.29 -13.57 11.76
CA ALA A 122 -6.62 -13.52 11.18
C ALA A 122 -6.61 -13.84 9.67
N LEU A 123 -5.61 -13.35 8.94
CA LEU A 123 -5.45 -13.61 7.52
C LEU A 123 -4.97 -15.04 7.25
N GLU A 124 -4.04 -15.57 8.06
CA GLU A 124 -3.58 -16.97 7.97
C GLU A 124 -4.70 -17.99 8.25
N SER A 125 -5.77 -17.58 8.93
CA SER A 125 -6.93 -18.46 9.19
C SER A 125 -7.85 -18.66 7.97
N ILE A 126 -7.67 -17.88 6.90
CA ILE A 126 -8.49 -17.99 5.69
C ILE A 126 -8.05 -19.24 4.91
N ASP A 127 -9.03 -20.07 4.53
CA ASP A 127 -8.81 -21.37 3.85
C ASP A 127 -7.99 -21.32 2.55
N VAL A 128 -7.91 -20.15 1.91
CA VAL A 128 -7.17 -19.96 0.66
C VAL A 128 -5.79 -19.35 0.85
N VAL A 129 -5.45 -18.87 2.06
CA VAL A 129 -4.17 -18.22 2.35
C VAL A 129 -3.16 -19.28 2.75
N THR A 130 -1.99 -19.25 2.13
CA THR A 130 -0.90 -20.20 2.39
C THR A 130 0.21 -19.57 3.22
N GLN A 131 0.45 -18.26 3.05
CA GLN A 131 1.46 -17.55 3.81
C GLN A 131 1.10 -16.05 3.96
N VAL A 132 1.40 -15.48 5.13
CA VAL A 132 1.33 -14.04 5.37
C VAL A 132 2.66 -13.54 5.93
N ARG A 133 3.19 -12.48 5.33
CA ARG A 133 4.34 -11.72 5.82
C ARG A 133 3.88 -10.29 6.08
N VAL A 134 4.30 -9.75 7.22
CA VAL A 134 3.97 -8.38 7.64
C VAL A 134 5.25 -7.62 7.87
N LYS A 135 5.34 -6.42 7.31
CA LYS A 135 6.42 -5.47 7.56
C LYS A 135 5.80 -4.15 7.99
N GLN A 136 6.22 -3.64 9.15
CA GLN A 136 5.81 -2.32 9.62
C GLN A 136 6.69 -1.25 9.00
N PHE A 137 6.10 -0.18 8.49
CA PHE A 137 6.85 1.00 8.09
C PHE A 137 7.18 1.86 9.30
N GLU A 138 8.41 2.34 9.36
CA GLU A 138 8.81 3.35 10.33
C GLU A 138 8.39 4.74 9.83
N VAL A 139 7.74 5.50 10.70
CA VAL A 139 7.43 6.91 10.43
C VAL A 139 8.76 7.68 10.43
N PRO A 140 9.12 8.35 9.32
CA PRO A 140 10.36 9.12 9.28
C PRO A 140 10.31 10.29 10.27
N SER A 141 11.43 10.58 10.95
CA SER A 141 11.51 11.57 12.03
C SER A 141 12.08 12.94 11.62
N TYR A 142 12.22 13.19 10.32
CA TYR A 142 12.95 14.35 9.78
C TYR A 142 12.15 15.65 9.71
#